data_AF-A0A925GIM6-F1
#
_entry.id   AF-A0A925GIM6-F1
#
_cell.length_a   1.000
_cell.length_b   1.000
_cell.length_c   1.000
_cell.angle_alpha   90.00
_cell.angle_beta   90.00
_cell.angle_gamma   90.00
#
_symmetry.space_group_name_H-M   'P 1'
#
loop_
_entity.id
_entity.type
_entity.pdbx_description
1 polymer ?
#
loop_
_entity_poly.entity_id
_entity_poly.type
_entity_poly.pdbx_seq_one_letter_code
_entity_poly.pdbx_strand_id
1 'polypeptide(L)'
;MKQLRLLLFLVVFQSSYNLYGEEIPVISVAINNTETSKDDYVSSKYIKCMISLVNGASLSTDIPVLIRNMNLSKGGQVLFSISGGKSKGNSDLNLILPRDNSSKTFYIKGRSNFYSITDKDAVLEVLDSRIDYDNAVLARKAFMVINNSPLPNMTAEIEMKINSNSTLDDYITWSPTYCSIRLSNYTNFSSPVNILLRNMSTSIGKVYFSDSQLQQNSTATNSTLILTLPNSGTWVNFFIAGDFNNPSKADKDAVIEVVSETTNAVYTREALMIRVRKNANNLTIEEKDRFINSLITLNNTNNKYITFVNIHTRPGVPEGHNGPGFLAWHRAFVLNLERKLQAVDPAVALPYWKFDVAASAIFSGDFMGAKPLLSTDAFADFNLSNPLGFWNMAGITGIRRTTSFANGAEPSSIRTEISTLALGDTYTLFRSMEGNPHGTAHNL
;
A
#
# COMPACT_ATOMS: atom_id res chain seq x y z
N MET A 1 -17.44 -4.28 68.93
CA MET A 1 -18.61 -4.22 68.02
C MET A 1 -18.74 -2.81 67.44
N LYS A 2 -18.22 -2.58 66.24
CA LYS A 2 -18.58 -1.43 65.38
C LYS A 2 -18.63 -1.96 63.95
N GLN A 3 -19.80 -1.86 63.34
CA GLN A 3 -20.11 -2.27 61.97
C GLN A 3 -19.37 -1.34 60.99
N LEU A 4 -18.73 -1.92 59.96
CA LEU A 4 -18.28 -1.20 58.78
C LEU A 4 -19.20 -1.61 57.62
N ARG A 5 -20.02 -0.68 57.15
CA ARG A 5 -20.88 -0.85 55.97
C ARG A 5 -19.99 -0.80 54.72
N LEU A 6 -19.97 -1.88 53.95
CA LEU A 6 -19.35 -1.94 52.63
C LEU A 6 -20.30 -1.27 51.62
N LEU A 7 -19.89 -0.13 51.07
CA LEU A 7 -20.59 0.54 49.98
C LEU A 7 -20.19 -0.16 48.67
N LEU A 8 -21.12 -0.91 48.08
CA LEU A 8 -20.93 -1.56 46.79
C LEU A 8 -21.09 -0.51 45.68
N PHE A 9 -19.98 -0.02 45.13
CA PHE A 9 -20.02 0.76 43.88
C PHE A 9 -20.23 -0.20 42.72
N LEU A 10 -21.45 -0.17 42.18
CA LEU A 10 -21.79 -0.81 40.91
C LEU A 10 -21.11 -0.01 39.79
N VAL A 11 -19.90 -0.42 39.39
CA VAL A 11 -19.30 0.06 38.14
C VAL A 11 -20.09 -0.61 37.01
N VAL A 12 -21.03 0.15 36.43
CA VAL A 12 -21.64 -0.20 35.16
C VAL A 12 -20.54 -0.11 34.11
N PHE A 13 -19.95 -1.26 33.76
CA PHE A 13 -19.23 -1.40 32.51
C PHE A 13 -20.26 -1.16 31.39
N GLN A 14 -20.30 0.07 30.88
CA GLN A 14 -20.82 0.27 29.53
C GLN A 14 -19.99 -0.64 28.63
N SER A 15 -20.69 -1.55 27.97
CA SER A 15 -20.17 -2.54 27.05
C SER A 15 -19.09 -1.94 26.16
N SER A 16 -17.83 -2.26 26.46
CA SER A 16 -16.76 -2.21 25.48
C SER A 16 -17.26 -3.07 24.31
N TYR A 17 -17.50 -2.45 23.16
CA TYR A 17 -17.66 -3.20 21.93
C TYR A 17 -16.48 -4.17 21.86
N ASN A 18 -16.79 -5.46 21.74
CA ASN A 18 -15.82 -6.52 21.51
C ASN A 18 -14.99 -6.15 20.28
N LEU A 19 -13.85 -5.47 20.48
CA LEU A 19 -12.78 -5.37 19.50
C LEU A 19 -12.02 -6.70 19.50
N TYR A 20 -12.71 -7.80 19.24
CA TYR A 20 -12.06 -8.85 18.46
C TYR A 20 -11.94 -8.24 17.08
N GLY A 21 -10.77 -7.65 16.79
CA GLY A 21 -10.49 -7.08 15.49
C GLY A 21 -10.64 -8.17 14.45
N GLU A 22 -11.79 -8.19 13.78
CA GLU A 22 -12.02 -9.04 12.62
C GLU A 22 -10.88 -8.80 11.62
N GLU A 23 -10.33 -9.87 11.04
CA GLU A 23 -9.26 -9.71 10.05
C GLU A 23 -9.72 -8.81 8.91
N ILE A 24 -8.79 -8.06 8.32
CA ILE A 24 -9.09 -7.27 7.13
C ILE A 24 -9.47 -8.25 6.00
N PRO A 25 -10.59 -8.02 5.28
CA PRO A 25 -10.95 -8.85 4.14
C PRO A 25 -9.84 -8.84 3.09
N VAL A 26 -9.40 -10.03 2.69
CA VAL A 26 -8.45 -10.23 1.61
C VAL A 26 -9.23 -10.64 0.38
N ILE A 27 -9.15 -9.84 -0.67
CA ILE A 27 -9.91 -10.03 -1.90
C ILE A 27 -9.00 -10.54 -3.02
N SER A 28 -9.54 -11.45 -3.84
CA SER A 28 -8.98 -11.82 -5.14
C SER A 28 -9.89 -11.28 -6.24
N VAL A 29 -9.30 -10.70 -7.29
CA VAL A 29 -10.03 -10.24 -8.49
C VAL A 29 -9.37 -10.81 -9.74
N ALA A 30 -10.16 -11.53 -10.54
CA ALA A 30 -9.77 -12.07 -11.84
C ALA A 30 -10.53 -11.35 -12.95
N ILE A 31 -9.82 -10.84 -13.95
CA ILE A 31 -10.40 -10.32 -15.20
C ILE A 31 -10.12 -11.38 -16.28
N ASN A 32 -11.05 -11.58 -17.23
CA ASN A 32 -10.94 -12.62 -18.27
C ASN A 32 -10.72 -14.06 -17.76
N ASN A 33 -11.25 -14.39 -16.57
CA ASN A 33 -11.21 -15.74 -15.99
C ASN A 33 -9.79 -16.28 -15.66
N THR A 34 -8.77 -15.40 -15.60
CA THR A 34 -7.41 -15.75 -15.20
C THR A 34 -7.16 -15.29 -13.77
N GLU A 35 -6.82 -16.22 -12.86
CA GLU A 35 -6.63 -15.96 -11.42
C GLU A 35 -5.38 -15.11 -11.09
N THR A 36 -4.68 -14.61 -12.12
CA THR A 36 -3.51 -13.73 -12.01
C THR A 36 -3.53 -12.64 -13.06
N SER A 37 -2.63 -11.67 -12.87
CA SER A 37 -2.29 -10.51 -13.69
C SER A 37 -1.95 -10.72 -15.17
N LYS A 38 -2.41 -11.79 -15.80
CA LYS A 38 -2.37 -11.92 -17.26
C LYS A 38 -2.88 -10.65 -17.92
N ASP A 39 -2.43 -10.46 -19.15
CA ASP A 39 -2.66 -9.28 -19.96
C ASP A 39 -4.18 -9.05 -20.11
N ASP A 40 -4.72 -8.33 -19.13
CA ASP A 40 -6.14 -8.09 -18.94
C ASP A 40 -6.51 -6.98 -19.90
N TYR A 41 -6.86 -7.36 -21.11
CA TYR A 41 -7.35 -6.42 -22.10
C TYR A 41 -8.86 -6.35 -22.03
N VAL A 42 -9.34 -5.13 -21.85
CA VAL A 42 -10.76 -4.81 -21.87
C VAL A 42 -11.04 -4.01 -23.12
N SER A 43 -11.87 -4.56 -24.01
CA SER A 43 -12.33 -3.87 -25.22
C SER A 43 -13.74 -3.31 -25.03
N SER A 44 -14.41 -2.92 -26.11
CA SER A 44 -15.79 -2.42 -26.08
C SER A 44 -16.84 -3.47 -25.69
N LYS A 45 -16.50 -4.77 -25.69
CA LYS A 45 -17.39 -5.86 -25.30
C LYS A 45 -17.27 -6.18 -23.82
N TYR A 46 -18.37 -6.61 -23.22
CA TYR A 46 -18.35 -7.13 -21.86
C TYR A 46 -17.53 -8.41 -21.79
N ILE A 47 -16.63 -8.44 -20.82
CA ILE A 47 -15.84 -9.60 -20.45
C ILE A 47 -16.21 -10.07 -19.05
N LYS A 48 -16.13 -11.37 -18.82
CA LYS A 48 -16.42 -11.98 -17.52
C LYS A 48 -15.24 -11.77 -16.57
N CYS A 49 -15.57 -11.39 -15.34
CA CYS A 49 -14.65 -11.24 -14.23
C CYS A 49 -15.14 -12.08 -13.03
N MET A 50 -14.24 -12.46 -12.16
CA MET A 50 -14.54 -13.14 -10.89
C MET A 50 -13.93 -12.37 -9.72
N ILE A 51 -14.62 -12.39 -8.59
CA ILE A 51 -14.16 -11.78 -7.34
C ILE A 51 -14.54 -12.68 -6.16
N SER A 52 -13.64 -12.86 -5.20
CA SER A 52 -13.87 -13.67 -4.02
C SER A 52 -13.11 -13.16 -2.81
N LEU A 53 -13.55 -13.59 -1.62
CA LEU A 53 -12.73 -13.54 -0.42
C LEU A 53 -11.70 -14.67 -0.43
N VAL A 54 -10.52 -14.39 0.11
CA VAL A 54 -9.46 -15.37 0.35
C VAL A 54 -9.49 -15.85 1.80
N ASN A 55 -9.73 -14.96 2.75
CA ASN A 55 -9.78 -15.23 4.18
C ASN A 55 -11.21 -15.16 4.77
N GLY A 56 -12.26 -15.43 3.98
CA GLY A 56 -13.65 -15.34 4.44
C GLY A 56 -13.96 -16.20 5.67
N ALA A 57 -13.26 -17.33 5.84
CA ALA A 57 -13.39 -18.17 7.03
C ALA A 57 -13.01 -17.44 8.34
N SER A 58 -12.09 -16.47 8.28
CA SER A 58 -11.66 -15.62 9.40
C SER A 58 -12.63 -14.48 9.72
N LEU A 59 -13.59 -14.21 8.84
CA LEU A 59 -14.55 -13.14 8.98
C LEU A 59 -15.80 -13.64 9.72
N SER A 60 -16.62 -12.73 10.22
CA SER A 60 -17.86 -12.95 10.95
C SER A 60 -19.08 -12.89 10.03
N THR A 61 -19.04 -12.05 9.00
CA THR A 61 -20.15 -11.82 8.06
C THR A 61 -19.68 -11.81 6.60
N ASP A 62 -20.65 -11.90 5.69
CA ASP A 62 -20.41 -11.59 4.29
C ASP A 62 -20.02 -10.12 4.13
N ILE A 63 -19.13 -9.84 3.18
CA ILE A 63 -18.53 -8.52 3.02
C ILE A 63 -19.20 -7.78 1.86
N PRO A 64 -20.00 -6.74 2.11
CA PRO A 64 -20.48 -5.86 1.05
C PRO A 64 -19.30 -5.03 0.52
N VAL A 65 -19.19 -4.94 -0.80
CA VAL A 65 -18.12 -4.22 -1.49
C VAL A 65 -18.68 -3.32 -2.59
N LEU A 66 -18.02 -2.18 -2.77
CA LEU A 66 -18.19 -1.30 -3.92
C LEU A 66 -17.01 -1.49 -4.87
N ILE A 67 -17.26 -1.67 -6.16
CA ILE A 67 -16.22 -1.75 -7.20
C ILE A 67 -16.35 -0.52 -8.08
N ARG A 68 -15.25 0.15 -8.39
CA ARG A 68 -15.22 1.30 -9.31
C ARG A 68 -13.87 1.46 -10.01
N ASN A 69 -13.80 2.35 -10.99
CA ASN A 69 -12.51 2.83 -11.53
C ASN A 69 -11.78 3.62 -10.44
N MET A 70 -10.47 3.40 -10.28
CA MET A 70 -9.66 4.17 -9.35
C MET A 70 -9.62 5.65 -9.78
N ASN A 71 -9.99 6.55 -8.87
CA ASN A 71 -10.08 7.99 -9.17
C ASN A 71 -8.75 8.60 -9.65
N LEU A 72 -7.63 8.07 -9.17
CA LEU A 72 -6.29 8.53 -9.50
C LEU A 72 -5.69 7.85 -10.74
N SER A 73 -6.36 6.83 -11.30
CA SER A 73 -5.92 6.24 -12.57
C SER A 73 -6.11 7.26 -13.69
N LYS A 74 -5.02 7.59 -14.39
CA LYS A 74 -5.05 8.45 -15.58
C LYS A 74 -5.25 7.65 -16.87
N GLY A 75 -5.32 6.32 -16.76
CA GLY A 75 -5.43 5.40 -17.87
C GLY A 75 -6.87 5.11 -18.28
N GLY A 76 -7.05 3.94 -18.87
CA GLY A 76 -8.34 3.48 -19.37
C GLY A 76 -9.42 3.40 -18.30
N GLN A 77 -10.68 3.56 -18.70
CA GLN A 77 -11.84 3.39 -17.80
C GLN A 77 -12.79 2.32 -18.30
N VAL A 78 -13.50 1.68 -17.37
CA VAL A 78 -14.50 0.66 -17.67
C VAL A 78 -15.88 0.99 -17.10
N LEU A 79 -16.90 0.32 -17.63
CA LEU A 79 -18.24 0.25 -17.06
C LEU A 79 -18.49 -1.15 -16.50
N PHE A 80 -19.19 -1.21 -15.37
CA PHE A 80 -19.46 -2.44 -14.63
C PHE A 80 -20.88 -2.96 -14.86
N SER A 81 -21.08 -4.28 -14.82
CA SER A 81 -22.39 -4.92 -14.96
C SER A 81 -22.44 -6.27 -14.25
N ILE A 82 -23.60 -6.62 -13.69
CA ILE A 82 -23.88 -7.99 -13.21
C ILE A 82 -24.45 -8.91 -14.30
N SER A 83 -24.94 -8.34 -15.40
CA SER A 83 -25.75 -9.06 -16.40
C SER A 83 -25.03 -9.29 -17.73
N GLY A 84 -23.78 -8.85 -17.86
CA GLY A 84 -22.92 -9.15 -19.01
C GLY A 84 -23.44 -8.64 -20.35
N GLY A 85 -24.12 -7.49 -20.38
CA GLY A 85 -24.56 -6.85 -21.63
C GLY A 85 -26.05 -6.61 -21.77
N LYS A 86 -26.89 -7.10 -20.85
CA LYS A 86 -28.32 -6.74 -20.83
C LYS A 86 -28.55 -5.28 -20.41
N SER A 87 -27.60 -4.67 -19.71
CA SER A 87 -27.62 -3.25 -19.34
C SER A 87 -26.43 -2.48 -19.93
N LYS A 88 -26.58 -1.15 -20.07
CA LYS A 88 -25.51 -0.26 -20.57
C LYS A 88 -24.26 -0.24 -19.69
N GLY A 89 -24.38 -0.66 -18.43
CA GLY A 89 -23.32 -0.66 -17.41
C GLY A 89 -23.37 0.60 -16.57
N ASN A 90 -22.72 0.55 -15.40
CA ASN A 90 -22.64 1.65 -14.44
C ASN A 90 -21.18 2.06 -14.20
N SER A 91 -20.97 3.24 -13.60
CA SER A 91 -19.66 3.74 -13.15
C SER A 91 -19.04 2.90 -12.04
N ASP A 92 -19.89 2.19 -11.31
CA ASP A 92 -19.58 1.41 -10.13
C ASP A 92 -20.51 0.20 -10.02
N LEU A 93 -20.18 -0.71 -9.10
CA LEU A 93 -20.94 -1.92 -8.85
C LEU A 93 -20.86 -2.33 -7.38
N ASN A 94 -22.02 -2.45 -6.74
CA ASN A 94 -22.13 -3.07 -5.41
C ASN A 94 -22.26 -4.59 -5.53
N LEU A 95 -21.51 -5.33 -4.71
CA LEU A 95 -21.60 -6.79 -4.56
C LEU A 95 -21.57 -7.17 -3.07
N ILE A 96 -21.97 -8.41 -2.78
CA ILE A 96 -21.77 -9.03 -1.47
C ILE A 96 -20.89 -10.26 -1.68
N LEU A 97 -19.71 -10.27 -1.06
CA LEU A 97 -18.75 -11.36 -1.12
C LEU A 97 -19.01 -12.35 0.02
N PRO A 98 -19.33 -13.62 -0.30
CA PRO A 98 -19.67 -14.60 0.73
C PRO A 98 -18.46 -15.04 1.55
N ARG A 99 -18.64 -15.18 2.87
CA ARG A 99 -17.59 -15.64 3.80
C ARG A 99 -17.10 -17.07 3.55
N ASP A 100 -17.80 -17.85 2.74
CA ASP A 100 -17.41 -19.21 2.35
C ASP A 100 -16.35 -19.24 1.23
N ASN A 101 -15.81 -18.07 0.85
CA ASN A 101 -14.85 -17.87 -0.23
C ASN A 101 -15.40 -18.19 -1.63
N SER A 102 -16.71 -18.38 -1.79
CA SER A 102 -17.31 -18.59 -3.11
C SER A 102 -17.15 -17.34 -3.99
N SER A 103 -16.79 -17.59 -5.26
CA SER A 103 -16.57 -16.51 -6.23
C SER A 103 -17.88 -15.93 -6.75
N LYS A 104 -17.95 -14.61 -6.83
CA LYS A 104 -18.99 -13.88 -7.54
C LYS A 104 -18.53 -13.52 -8.94
N THR A 105 -19.45 -13.59 -9.90
CA THR A 105 -19.21 -13.15 -11.28
C THR A 105 -19.70 -11.72 -11.46
N PHE A 106 -18.90 -10.90 -12.13
CA PHE A 106 -19.30 -9.59 -12.65
C PHE A 106 -18.70 -9.40 -14.05
N TYR A 107 -19.02 -8.28 -14.70
CA TYR A 107 -18.57 -7.99 -16.05
C TYR A 107 -18.09 -6.56 -16.15
N ILE A 108 -17.06 -6.35 -16.96
CA ILE A 108 -16.54 -5.03 -17.31
C ILE A 108 -16.46 -4.86 -18.81
N LYS A 109 -16.56 -3.63 -19.30
CA LYS A 109 -16.25 -3.26 -20.69
C LYS A 109 -15.57 -1.89 -20.72
N GLY A 110 -14.73 -1.64 -21.71
CA GLY A 110 -14.10 -0.35 -21.94
C GLY A 110 -15.13 0.77 -22.15
N ARG A 111 -14.88 1.92 -21.54
CA ARG A 111 -15.66 3.15 -21.75
C ARG A 111 -15.13 3.86 -22.99
N SER A 112 -16.02 4.18 -23.94
CA SER A 112 -15.64 4.90 -25.16
C SER A 112 -14.89 6.20 -24.84
N ASN A 113 -13.79 6.46 -25.55
CA ASN A 113 -12.89 7.62 -25.38
C ASN A 113 -12.04 7.63 -24.10
N PHE A 114 -12.06 6.57 -23.29
CA PHE A 114 -11.19 6.41 -22.13
C PHE A 114 -10.34 5.15 -22.30
N TYR A 115 -9.42 5.22 -23.26
CA TYR A 115 -8.50 4.13 -23.58
C TYR A 115 -7.19 4.29 -22.82
N SER A 116 -6.54 3.17 -22.53
CA SER A 116 -5.20 3.14 -21.97
C SER A 116 -4.17 3.73 -22.93
N ILE A 117 -3.24 4.51 -22.38
CA ILE A 117 -2.07 5.06 -23.08
C ILE A 117 -0.89 4.10 -22.92
N THR A 118 -0.75 3.52 -21.74
CA THR A 118 0.27 2.50 -21.43
C THR A 118 -0.40 1.26 -20.86
N ASP A 119 0.24 0.11 -21.03
CA ASP A 119 -0.25 -1.12 -20.41
C ASP A 119 -0.30 -0.97 -18.88
N LYS A 120 -1.33 -1.56 -18.26
CA LYS A 120 -1.62 -1.53 -16.81
C LYS A 120 -1.91 -0.14 -16.21
N ASP A 121 -2.22 0.87 -17.02
CA ASP A 121 -2.59 2.20 -16.54
C ASP A 121 -4.06 2.35 -16.11
N ALA A 122 -4.91 1.37 -16.43
CA ALA A 122 -6.30 1.29 -16.01
C ALA A 122 -6.39 0.45 -14.74
N VAL A 123 -7.04 0.96 -13.71
CA VAL A 123 -7.13 0.28 -12.42
C VAL A 123 -8.57 0.31 -11.93
N LEU A 124 -9.10 -0.86 -11.55
CA LEU A 124 -10.29 -0.94 -10.71
C LEU A 124 -9.86 -1.08 -9.25
N GLU A 125 -10.67 -0.54 -8.36
CA GLU A 125 -10.53 -0.69 -6.92
C GLU A 125 -11.81 -1.29 -6.32
N VAL A 126 -11.62 -2.12 -5.31
CA VAL A 126 -12.69 -2.71 -4.49
C VAL A 126 -12.62 -2.06 -3.12
N LEU A 127 -13.73 -1.52 -2.64
CA LEU A 127 -13.83 -0.79 -1.40
C LEU A 127 -14.77 -1.51 -0.43
N ASP A 128 -14.43 -1.49 0.86
CA ASP A 128 -15.25 -1.99 1.96
C ASP A 128 -16.46 -1.08 2.16
N SER A 129 -17.63 -1.52 1.72
CA SER A 129 -18.85 -0.71 1.81
C SER A 129 -19.65 -0.99 3.09
N ARG A 130 -19.05 -1.65 4.09
CA ARG A 130 -19.65 -1.78 5.42
C ARG A 130 -19.74 -0.42 6.11
N ILE A 131 -20.77 -0.27 6.93
CA ILE A 131 -20.93 0.89 7.80
C ILE A 131 -19.68 1.00 8.70
N ASP A 132 -19.17 2.21 8.90
CA ASP A 132 -17.97 2.55 9.69
C ASP A 132 -16.60 2.18 9.07
N TYR A 133 -16.56 1.41 7.97
CA TYR A 133 -15.30 1.11 7.27
C TYR A 133 -14.91 2.21 6.27
N ASP A 134 -15.89 3.03 5.87
CA ASP A 134 -15.70 4.27 5.10
C ASP A 134 -14.89 4.01 3.82
N ASN A 135 -15.38 3.03 3.05
CA ASN A 135 -14.84 2.66 1.74
C ASN A 135 -13.33 2.42 1.78
N ALA A 136 -12.83 1.75 2.83
CA ALA A 136 -11.43 1.34 2.87
C ALA A 136 -11.12 0.48 1.64
N VAL A 137 -10.05 0.79 0.92
CA VAL A 137 -9.64 -0.01 -0.24
C VAL A 137 -9.27 -1.42 0.25
N LEU A 138 -9.86 -2.44 -0.37
CA LEU A 138 -9.68 -3.88 -0.10
C LEU A 138 -8.97 -4.62 -1.24
N ALA A 139 -8.93 -4.05 -2.44
CA ALA A 139 -8.17 -4.58 -3.57
C ALA A 139 -7.97 -3.53 -4.67
N ARG A 140 -6.89 -3.70 -5.45
CA ARG A 140 -6.71 -3.04 -6.75
C ARG A 140 -6.31 -4.05 -7.81
N LYS A 141 -6.85 -3.89 -9.02
CA LYS A 141 -6.48 -4.72 -10.18
C LYS A 141 -6.20 -3.84 -11.38
N ALA A 142 -4.96 -3.90 -11.86
CA ALA A 142 -4.52 -3.20 -13.06
C ALA A 142 -4.77 -4.03 -14.32
N PHE A 143 -5.14 -3.34 -15.40
CA PHE A 143 -5.47 -3.90 -16.71
C PHE A 143 -5.28 -2.83 -17.80
N MET A 144 -5.56 -3.16 -19.06
CA MET A 144 -5.48 -2.24 -20.19
C MET A 144 -6.82 -2.15 -20.92
N VAL A 145 -7.29 -0.92 -21.17
CA VAL A 145 -8.48 -0.67 -21.99
C VAL A 145 -8.05 -0.35 -23.42
N ILE A 146 -8.42 -1.20 -24.36
CA ILE A 146 -8.02 -1.09 -25.77
C ILE A 146 -9.21 -0.86 -26.70
N ASN A 147 -8.93 -0.27 -27.85
CA ASN A 147 -9.94 -0.06 -28.89
C ASN A 147 -10.11 -1.29 -29.82
N ASN A 148 -9.19 -2.26 -29.78
CA ASN A 148 -9.15 -3.42 -30.67
C ASN A 148 -9.43 -4.74 -29.91
N SER A 149 -9.53 -5.86 -30.62
CA SER A 149 -9.64 -7.18 -29.98
C SER A 149 -8.39 -7.48 -29.12
N PRO A 150 -8.55 -8.12 -27.95
CA PRO A 150 -7.46 -8.49 -27.05
C PRO A 150 -6.40 -9.34 -27.78
N LEU A 151 -5.17 -9.33 -27.26
CA LEU A 151 -4.10 -10.22 -27.74
C LEU A 151 -4.63 -11.66 -27.84
N PRO A 152 -4.26 -12.42 -28.88
CA PRO A 152 -4.77 -13.77 -29.09
C PRO A 152 -4.53 -14.63 -27.85
N ASN A 153 -5.47 -15.54 -27.56
CA ASN A 153 -5.33 -16.54 -26.50
C ASN A 153 -3.94 -17.16 -26.57
N MET A 154 -3.08 -16.78 -25.63
CA MET A 154 -1.73 -17.28 -25.57
C MET A 154 -1.78 -18.76 -25.21
N THR A 155 -0.89 -19.56 -25.79
CA THR A 155 -0.83 -21.00 -25.56
C THR A 155 -0.52 -21.31 -24.09
N ALA A 156 0.40 -20.58 -23.47
CA ALA A 156 0.77 -20.74 -22.06
C ALA A 156 0.08 -19.69 -21.18
N GLU A 157 -0.64 -20.18 -20.18
CA GLU A 157 -1.33 -19.35 -19.21
C GLU A 157 -0.55 -19.36 -17.89
N ILE A 158 0.11 -18.25 -17.56
CA ILE A 158 0.98 -18.15 -16.39
C ILE A 158 0.34 -17.39 -15.25
N GLU A 159 0.47 -17.93 -14.04
CA GLU A 159 0.06 -17.32 -12.79
C GLU A 159 1.27 -16.99 -11.91
N MET A 160 1.41 -15.72 -11.51
CA MET A 160 2.43 -15.20 -10.60
C MET A 160 1.80 -14.65 -9.31
N LYS A 161 2.52 -14.81 -8.19
CA LYS A 161 2.20 -14.24 -6.88
C LYS A 161 3.41 -13.51 -6.34
N ILE A 162 3.22 -12.25 -5.95
CA ILE A 162 4.24 -11.43 -5.30
C ILE A 162 3.86 -11.33 -3.82
N ASN A 163 4.74 -11.80 -2.93
CA ASN A 163 4.57 -11.80 -1.48
C ASN A 163 3.42 -12.70 -0.96
N SER A 164 2.15 -12.37 -1.26
CA SER A 164 0.98 -13.12 -0.78
C SER A 164 -0.14 -13.20 -1.84
N ASN A 165 -1.22 -13.92 -1.54
CA ASN A 165 -2.41 -14.01 -2.41
C ASN A 165 -3.26 -12.72 -2.43
N SER A 166 -2.95 -11.69 -1.63
CA SER A 166 -3.79 -10.49 -1.53
C SER A 166 -3.60 -9.54 -2.71
N THR A 167 -4.69 -9.00 -3.26
CA THR A 167 -4.66 -7.91 -4.26
C THR A 167 -4.64 -6.50 -3.64
N LEU A 168 -4.47 -6.40 -2.31
CA LEU A 168 -4.51 -5.10 -1.62
C LEU A 168 -3.36 -4.22 -2.10
N ASP A 169 -2.11 -4.71 -2.06
CA ASP A 169 -0.97 -4.07 -2.71
C ASP A 169 0.21 -5.03 -2.92
N ASP A 170 0.79 -4.99 -4.11
CA ASP A 170 2.06 -5.61 -4.52
C ASP A 170 3.24 -4.65 -4.26
N TYR A 171 3.17 -3.88 -3.17
CA TYR A 171 4.30 -3.03 -2.80
C TYR A 171 5.49 -3.87 -2.37
N ILE A 172 6.59 -3.70 -3.09
CA ILE A 172 7.89 -4.24 -2.70
C ILE A 172 8.81 -3.10 -2.25
N THR A 173 9.89 -3.46 -1.58
CA THR A 173 11.02 -2.55 -1.31
C THR A 173 12.26 -3.05 -2.08
N TRP A 174 13.42 -2.49 -1.79
CA TRP A 174 14.70 -3.05 -2.23
C TRP A 174 15.11 -4.31 -1.45
N SER A 175 14.32 -4.74 -0.47
CA SER A 175 14.51 -6.00 0.22
C SER A 175 13.94 -7.15 -0.63
N PRO A 176 14.57 -8.34 -0.59
CA PRO A 176 14.05 -9.51 -1.27
C PRO A 176 12.61 -9.81 -0.91
N THR A 177 11.78 -9.94 -1.94
CA THR A 177 10.39 -10.30 -1.86
C THR A 177 10.21 -11.66 -2.47
N TYR A 178 9.69 -12.59 -1.68
CA TYR A 178 9.39 -13.95 -2.12
C TYR A 178 8.25 -13.94 -3.13
N CYS A 179 8.42 -14.69 -4.21
CA CYS A 179 7.45 -14.83 -5.28
C CYS A 179 7.28 -16.30 -5.67
N SER A 180 6.11 -16.61 -6.21
CA SER A 180 5.81 -17.92 -6.78
C SER A 180 5.18 -17.77 -8.15
N ILE A 181 5.48 -18.67 -9.08
CA ILE A 181 4.92 -18.68 -10.43
C ILE A 181 4.59 -20.10 -10.89
N ARG A 182 3.50 -20.28 -11.66
CA ARG A 182 3.10 -21.59 -12.22
C ARG A 182 2.40 -21.45 -13.57
N LEU A 183 2.29 -22.57 -14.27
CA LEU A 183 1.45 -22.73 -15.45
C LEU A 183 0.03 -23.12 -15.01
N SER A 184 -0.96 -22.26 -15.21
CA SER A 184 -2.34 -22.50 -14.76
C SER A 184 -3.10 -23.44 -15.69
N ASN A 185 -2.82 -23.42 -17.01
CA ASN A 185 -3.40 -24.35 -17.98
C ASN A 185 -2.49 -25.56 -18.25
N TYR A 186 -1.79 -26.04 -17.23
CA TYR A 186 -0.76 -27.08 -17.33
C TYR A 186 -1.24 -28.37 -18.00
N THR A 187 -2.53 -28.71 -17.91
CA THR A 187 -3.15 -29.87 -18.56
C THR A 187 -3.06 -29.83 -20.09
N ASN A 188 -2.82 -28.65 -20.67
CA ASN A 188 -2.67 -28.46 -22.12
C ASN A 188 -1.25 -28.78 -22.62
N PHE A 189 -0.32 -29.13 -21.73
CA PHE A 189 1.10 -29.26 -22.03
C PHE A 189 1.63 -30.66 -21.71
N SER A 190 2.32 -31.28 -22.67
CA SER A 190 3.00 -32.57 -22.51
C SER A 190 4.42 -32.46 -21.95
N SER A 191 4.95 -31.25 -21.80
CA SER A 191 6.32 -30.97 -21.32
C SER A 191 6.38 -29.65 -20.56
N PRO A 192 7.38 -29.45 -19.68
CA PRO A 192 7.58 -28.18 -19.00
C PRO A 192 7.75 -27.01 -19.97
N VAL A 193 7.39 -25.81 -19.52
CA VAL A 193 7.49 -24.57 -20.30
C VAL A 193 8.60 -23.70 -19.72
N ASN A 194 9.61 -23.39 -20.54
CA ASN A 194 10.66 -22.44 -20.13
C ASN A 194 10.24 -20.99 -20.40
N ILE A 195 10.53 -20.14 -19.42
CA ILE A 195 10.18 -18.73 -19.42
C ILE A 195 11.37 -17.88 -19.03
N LEU A 196 11.33 -16.61 -19.45
CA LEU A 196 12.26 -15.56 -19.04
C LEU A 196 11.46 -14.46 -18.35
N LEU A 197 11.86 -14.10 -17.13
CA LEU A 197 11.40 -12.92 -16.41
C LEU A 197 12.31 -11.74 -16.74
N ARG A 198 11.73 -10.58 -17.05
CA ARG A 198 12.45 -9.32 -17.27
C ARG A 198 11.60 -8.11 -16.92
N ASN A 199 12.21 -6.95 -16.79
CA ASN A 199 11.47 -5.69 -16.72
C ASN A 199 10.90 -5.32 -18.10
N MET A 200 9.66 -4.82 -18.14
CA MET A 200 9.11 -4.19 -19.35
C MET A 200 9.94 -2.96 -19.70
N SER A 201 10.27 -2.77 -20.97
CA SER A 201 11.15 -1.68 -21.40
C SER A 201 10.62 -0.30 -21.02
N THR A 202 9.30 -0.10 -21.09
CA THR A 202 8.63 1.17 -20.80
C THR A 202 8.28 1.37 -19.33
N SER A 203 8.48 0.38 -18.45
CA SER A 203 8.22 0.57 -17.01
C SER A 203 9.18 1.60 -16.43
N ILE A 204 8.71 2.37 -15.45
CA ILE A 204 9.56 3.33 -14.73
C ILE A 204 10.30 2.61 -13.63
N GLY A 205 9.56 1.96 -12.74
CA GLY A 205 10.14 1.14 -11.69
C GLY A 205 10.78 -0.12 -12.27
N LYS A 206 11.93 -0.52 -11.71
CA LYS A 206 12.68 -1.72 -12.13
C LYS A 206 12.93 -2.66 -10.96
N VAL A 207 12.93 -3.96 -11.24
CA VAL A 207 13.26 -5.00 -10.26
C VAL A 207 14.46 -5.81 -10.71
N TYR A 208 15.18 -6.35 -9.74
CA TYR A 208 16.13 -7.43 -9.92
C TYR A 208 15.50 -8.77 -9.53
N PHE A 209 16.06 -9.85 -10.04
CA PHE A 209 15.59 -11.22 -9.85
C PHE A 209 16.67 -12.10 -9.22
N SER A 210 16.22 -13.16 -8.51
CA SER A 210 17.05 -14.26 -8.02
C SER A 210 16.22 -15.54 -8.01
N ASP A 211 16.87 -16.68 -8.16
CA ASP A 211 16.23 -17.97 -7.90
C ASP A 211 15.90 -18.17 -6.41
N SER A 212 15.31 -19.32 -6.06
CA SER A 212 14.92 -19.67 -4.70
C SER A 212 16.07 -19.92 -3.71
N GLN A 213 17.32 -19.95 -4.17
CA GLN A 213 18.52 -20.23 -3.36
C GLN A 213 19.22 -18.97 -2.86
N LEU A 214 18.48 -17.85 -2.75
CA LEU A 214 19.02 -16.58 -2.26
C LEU A 214 19.60 -16.73 -0.85
N GLN A 215 20.86 -16.33 -0.68
CA GLN A 215 21.59 -16.43 0.59
C GLN A 215 20.97 -15.51 1.65
N GLN A 216 21.06 -15.90 2.92
CA GLN A 216 20.67 -15.04 4.03
C GLN A 216 21.46 -13.72 3.99
N ASN A 217 20.79 -12.60 4.27
CA ASN A 217 21.37 -11.25 4.22
C ASN A 217 21.86 -10.78 2.83
N SER A 218 21.46 -11.46 1.75
CA SER A 218 21.72 -11.02 0.37
C SER A 218 20.45 -10.46 -0.30
N THR A 219 20.59 -9.92 -1.52
CA THR A 219 19.45 -9.45 -2.32
C THR A 219 19.52 -9.91 -3.77
N ALA A 220 18.38 -9.83 -4.47
CA ALA A 220 18.31 -10.12 -5.89
C ALA A 220 19.12 -9.09 -6.70
N THR A 221 19.87 -9.56 -7.70
CA THR A 221 20.78 -8.72 -8.49
C THR A 221 20.74 -8.98 -10.00
N ASN A 222 20.08 -10.05 -10.45
CA ASN A 222 20.01 -10.36 -11.89
C ASN A 222 18.97 -9.47 -12.58
N SER A 223 19.29 -8.96 -13.77
CA SER A 223 18.36 -8.16 -14.59
C SER A 223 17.27 -9.00 -15.26
N THR A 224 17.50 -10.30 -15.37
CA THR A 224 16.56 -11.30 -15.89
C THR A 224 16.68 -12.62 -15.14
N LEU A 225 15.65 -13.47 -15.17
CA LEU A 225 15.69 -14.81 -14.60
C LEU A 225 14.97 -15.82 -15.50
N ILE A 226 15.65 -16.90 -15.85
CA ILE A 226 15.05 -18.03 -16.57
C ILE A 226 14.48 -19.01 -15.54
N LEU A 227 13.25 -19.48 -15.77
CA LEU A 227 12.58 -20.49 -14.96
C LEU A 227 11.93 -21.55 -15.86
N THR A 228 11.84 -22.77 -15.34
CA THR A 228 11.11 -23.87 -15.99
C THR A 228 9.84 -24.14 -15.21
N LEU A 229 8.67 -23.92 -15.83
CA LEU A 229 7.36 -24.19 -15.25
C LEU A 229 6.96 -25.66 -15.51
N PRO A 230 6.78 -26.49 -14.48
CA PRO A 230 6.34 -27.87 -14.66
C PRO A 230 4.94 -27.96 -15.28
N ASN A 231 4.73 -28.92 -16.17
CA ASN A 231 3.40 -29.24 -16.70
C ASN A 231 2.50 -30.01 -15.72
N SER A 232 2.88 -30.07 -14.44
CA SER A 232 2.03 -30.50 -13.31
C SER A 232 1.25 -29.35 -12.69
N GLY A 233 1.53 -28.09 -13.07
CA GLY A 233 0.95 -26.90 -12.42
C GLY A 233 1.55 -26.58 -11.05
N THR A 234 2.67 -27.22 -10.70
CA THR A 234 3.39 -26.97 -9.44
C THR A 234 3.98 -25.57 -9.44
N TRP A 235 3.94 -24.92 -8.27
CA TRP A 235 4.54 -23.61 -8.04
C TRP A 235 6.07 -23.67 -8.07
N VAL A 236 6.67 -22.73 -8.80
CA VAL A 236 8.11 -22.47 -8.83
C VAL A 236 8.38 -21.19 -8.07
N ASN A 237 9.34 -21.22 -7.16
CA ASN A 237 9.62 -20.10 -6.26
C ASN A 237 10.87 -19.34 -6.71
N PHE A 238 10.85 -18.02 -6.50
CA PHE A 238 11.93 -17.11 -6.83
C PHE A 238 11.85 -15.85 -5.95
N PHE A 239 12.83 -14.97 -6.03
CA PHE A 239 12.82 -13.68 -5.35
C PHE A 239 12.93 -12.54 -6.35
N ILE A 240 12.30 -11.41 -6.01
CA ILE A 240 12.53 -10.12 -6.65
C ILE A 240 13.00 -9.10 -5.62
N ALA A 241 13.69 -8.05 -6.04
CA ALA A 241 13.95 -6.87 -5.21
C ALA A 241 13.82 -5.61 -6.06
N GLY A 242 13.25 -4.54 -5.51
CA GLY A 242 13.20 -3.25 -6.20
C GLY A 242 14.61 -2.69 -6.45
N ASP A 243 14.84 -2.18 -7.64
CA ASP A 243 16.05 -1.42 -7.97
C ASP A 243 15.98 -0.06 -7.25
N PHE A 244 16.87 0.12 -6.28
CA PHE A 244 16.93 1.32 -5.45
C PHE A 244 17.08 2.61 -6.28
N ASN A 245 17.77 2.54 -7.43
CA ASN A 245 18.00 3.70 -8.29
C ASN A 245 16.86 3.97 -9.28
N ASN A 246 15.97 3.00 -9.46
CA ASN A 246 14.81 3.10 -10.34
C ASN A 246 13.53 2.72 -9.57
N PRO A 247 13.17 3.49 -8.51
CA PRO A 247 11.94 3.24 -7.78
C PRO A 247 10.71 3.69 -8.59
N SER A 248 9.54 3.23 -8.15
CA SER A 248 8.27 3.67 -8.70
C SER A 248 8.02 5.16 -8.47
N LYS A 249 7.40 5.82 -9.45
CA LYS A 249 6.89 7.21 -9.40
C LYS A 249 5.36 7.24 -9.31
N ALA A 250 4.69 6.19 -9.73
CA ALA A 250 3.25 5.99 -9.63
C ALA A 250 2.95 4.54 -9.21
N ASP A 251 1.72 4.29 -8.78
CA ASP A 251 1.27 2.92 -8.56
C ASP A 251 1.29 2.13 -9.88
N LYS A 252 1.64 0.85 -9.80
CA LYS A 252 1.70 -0.09 -10.95
C LYS A 252 2.62 0.32 -12.11
N ASP A 253 3.64 1.13 -11.85
CA ASP A 253 4.59 1.58 -12.89
C ASP A 253 5.89 0.75 -12.97
N ALA A 254 6.04 -0.25 -12.11
CA ALA A 254 7.04 -1.31 -12.25
C ALA A 254 6.35 -2.55 -12.84
N VAL A 255 6.84 -3.07 -13.96
CA VAL A 255 6.16 -4.16 -14.68
C VAL A 255 7.15 -5.27 -15.01
N ILE A 256 6.85 -6.48 -14.52
CA ILE A 256 7.57 -7.71 -14.85
C ILE A 256 6.89 -8.35 -16.06
N GLU A 257 7.63 -8.53 -17.15
CA GLU A 257 7.22 -9.36 -18.28
C GLU A 257 7.65 -10.81 -18.06
N VAL A 258 6.72 -11.73 -18.30
CA VAL A 258 7.03 -13.14 -18.46
C VAL A 258 6.94 -13.45 -19.94
N VAL A 259 8.05 -13.89 -20.52
CA VAL A 259 8.13 -14.20 -21.95
C VAL A 259 8.59 -15.63 -22.19
N SER A 260 8.28 -16.16 -23.37
CA SER A 260 8.86 -17.39 -23.89
C SER A 260 10.38 -17.26 -23.97
N GLU A 261 11.12 -18.18 -23.36
CA GLU A 261 12.59 -18.22 -23.46
C GLU A 261 13.06 -18.33 -24.92
N THR A 262 12.32 -19.08 -25.75
CA THR A 262 12.72 -19.39 -27.13
C THR A 262 12.23 -18.37 -28.15
N THR A 263 10.99 -17.89 -28.01
CA THR A 263 10.35 -17.03 -29.04
C THR A 263 10.27 -15.56 -28.64
N ASN A 264 10.56 -15.21 -27.39
CA ASN A 264 10.31 -13.88 -26.81
C ASN A 264 8.84 -13.43 -26.85
N ALA A 265 7.90 -14.31 -27.18
CA ALA A 265 6.47 -14.02 -27.08
C ALA A 265 6.12 -13.72 -25.63
N VAL A 266 5.46 -12.58 -25.38
CA VAL A 266 4.95 -12.22 -24.04
C VAL A 266 3.85 -13.20 -23.68
N TYR A 267 3.89 -13.74 -22.46
CA TYR A 267 2.86 -14.60 -21.88
C TYR A 267 2.02 -13.90 -20.81
N THR A 268 2.60 -12.97 -20.05
CA THR A 268 1.88 -12.18 -19.05
C THR A 268 2.74 -11.00 -18.56
N ARG A 269 2.10 -10.03 -17.91
CA ARG A 269 2.71 -8.88 -17.26
C ARG A 269 2.14 -8.66 -15.86
N GLU A 270 3.00 -8.72 -14.85
CA GLU A 270 2.63 -8.36 -13.48
C GLU A 270 3.11 -6.94 -13.18
N ALA A 271 2.17 -6.06 -12.82
CA ALA A 271 2.50 -4.69 -12.46
C ALA A 271 2.51 -4.56 -10.94
N LEU A 272 3.48 -3.82 -10.41
CA LEU A 272 3.71 -3.63 -8.99
C LEU A 272 4.21 -2.21 -8.70
N MET A 273 4.40 -1.88 -7.43
CA MET A 273 5.04 -0.62 -7.04
C MET A 273 6.23 -0.86 -6.10
N ILE A 274 7.36 -0.22 -6.43
CA ILE A 274 8.57 -0.22 -5.61
C ILE A 274 8.47 0.97 -4.66
N ARG A 275 8.06 0.69 -3.43
CA ARG A 275 7.87 1.71 -2.39
C ARG A 275 9.21 2.11 -1.79
N VAL A 276 9.50 3.41 -1.83
CA VAL A 276 10.69 4.02 -1.21
C VAL A 276 10.28 5.18 -0.30
N ARG A 277 10.74 5.14 0.95
CA ARG A 277 10.65 6.29 1.87
C ARG A 277 11.85 7.20 1.63
N LYS A 278 11.57 8.47 1.34
CA LYS A 278 12.59 9.49 1.00
C LYS A 278 12.77 10.47 2.14
N ASN A 279 13.95 11.10 2.20
CA ASN A 279 14.17 12.21 3.11
C ASN A 279 13.19 13.33 2.72
N ALA A 280 12.41 13.81 3.69
CA ALA A 280 11.40 14.83 3.52
C ALA A 280 11.98 16.15 2.98
N ASN A 281 13.26 16.43 3.21
CA ASN A 281 13.94 17.59 2.61
C ASN A 281 14.08 17.50 1.08
N ASN A 282 14.07 16.30 0.51
CA ASN A 282 14.40 16.02 -0.88
C ASN A 282 13.20 15.55 -1.69
N LEU A 283 11.98 15.67 -1.16
CA LEU A 283 10.79 15.33 -1.91
C LEU A 283 10.63 16.27 -3.11
N THR A 284 10.20 15.68 -4.22
CA THR A 284 9.68 16.46 -5.34
C THR A 284 8.39 17.18 -4.93
N ILE A 285 7.97 18.17 -5.72
CA ILE A 285 6.72 18.88 -5.50
C ILE A 285 5.55 17.89 -5.52
N GLU A 286 5.54 16.98 -6.49
CA GLU A 286 4.48 15.98 -6.64
C GLU A 286 4.41 15.02 -5.45
N GLU A 287 5.55 14.56 -4.92
CA GLU A 287 5.58 13.68 -3.75
C GLU A 287 5.09 14.38 -2.48
N LYS A 288 5.50 15.63 -2.31
CA LYS A 288 5.06 16.47 -1.19
C LYS A 288 3.55 16.69 -1.24
N ASP A 289 3.02 17.05 -2.41
CA ASP A 289 1.60 17.32 -2.60
C ASP A 289 0.76 16.06 -2.38
N ARG A 290 1.19 14.89 -2.89
CA ARG A 290 0.52 13.61 -2.59
C ARG A 290 0.49 13.34 -1.09
N PHE A 291 1.63 13.47 -0.40
CA PHE A 291 1.68 13.24 1.04
C PHE A 291 0.76 14.18 1.83
N ILE A 292 0.79 15.48 1.55
CA ILE A 292 -0.08 16.47 2.22
C ILE A 292 -1.56 16.18 1.93
N ASN A 293 -1.91 15.92 0.67
CA ASN A 293 -3.29 15.63 0.27
C ASN A 293 -3.81 14.35 0.89
N SER A 294 -3.00 13.28 0.94
CA SER A 294 -3.36 12.03 1.61
C SER A 294 -3.55 12.24 3.12
N LEU A 295 -2.69 13.03 3.76
CA LEU A 295 -2.76 13.31 5.20
C LEU A 295 -4.04 14.08 5.57
N ILE A 296 -4.38 15.10 4.79
CA ILE A 296 -5.57 15.93 5.02
C ILE A 296 -6.84 15.16 4.70
N THR A 297 -6.84 14.40 3.61
CA THR A 297 -7.95 13.52 3.29
C THR A 297 -8.17 12.54 4.44
N LEU A 298 -7.12 11.87 4.92
CA LEU A 298 -7.24 10.95 6.05
C LEU A 298 -7.75 11.63 7.33
N ASN A 299 -7.37 12.89 7.58
CA ASN A 299 -7.88 13.66 8.71
C ASN A 299 -9.36 14.00 8.54
N ASN A 300 -9.78 14.44 7.35
CA ASN A 300 -11.14 14.90 7.11
C ASN A 300 -12.14 13.74 6.97
N THR A 301 -11.70 12.57 6.49
CA THR A 301 -12.57 11.40 6.38
C THR A 301 -12.79 10.78 7.76
N ASN A 302 -13.95 11.05 8.37
CA ASN A 302 -14.37 10.54 9.68
C ASN A 302 -13.36 10.74 10.83
N ASN A 303 -12.55 11.81 10.80
CA ASN A 303 -11.50 12.08 11.79
C ASN A 303 -10.47 10.94 11.94
N LYS A 304 -10.26 10.08 10.94
CA LYS A 304 -9.46 8.85 11.09
C LYS A 304 -8.00 9.08 11.52
N TYR A 305 -7.44 10.26 11.29
CA TYR A 305 -6.11 10.59 11.82
C TYR A 305 -6.08 10.64 13.36
N ILE A 306 -7.17 11.04 14.03
CA ILE A 306 -7.24 11.07 15.51
C ILE A 306 -7.03 9.67 16.11
N THR A 307 -7.39 8.61 15.38
CA THR A 307 -7.17 7.23 15.84
C THR A 307 -5.69 6.96 16.06
N PHE A 308 -4.82 7.44 15.17
CA PHE A 308 -3.36 7.29 15.32
C PHE A 308 -2.84 8.10 16.50
N VAL A 309 -3.38 9.29 16.73
CA VAL A 309 -3.05 10.09 17.93
C VAL A 309 -3.47 9.34 19.19
N ASN A 310 -4.70 8.84 19.25
CA ASN A 310 -5.23 8.11 20.40
C ASN A 310 -4.42 6.83 20.69
N ILE A 311 -4.04 6.06 19.66
CA ILE A 311 -3.18 4.88 19.79
C ILE A 311 -1.82 5.24 20.40
N HIS A 312 -1.27 6.41 20.07
CA HIS A 312 0.02 6.88 20.60
C HIS A 312 -0.09 7.75 21.87
N THR A 313 -1.29 7.86 22.47
CA THR A 313 -1.48 8.52 23.77
C THR A 313 -1.40 7.53 24.95
N ARG A 314 -1.65 7.99 26.18
CA ARG A 314 -1.45 7.26 27.46
C ARG A 314 -1.82 5.77 27.45
N PRO A 315 -2.90 5.30 26.81
CA PRO A 315 -3.22 3.87 26.73
C PRO A 315 -2.18 3.02 25.97
N GLY A 316 -1.57 3.53 24.89
CA GLY A 316 -0.60 2.80 24.07
C GLY A 316 0.87 3.01 24.47
N VAL A 317 1.16 4.01 25.32
CA VAL A 317 2.51 4.29 25.82
C VAL A 317 3.22 3.06 26.42
N PRO A 318 2.57 2.21 27.25
CA PRO A 318 3.25 1.06 27.84
C PRO A 318 3.67 -0.02 26.83
N GLU A 319 2.98 -0.11 25.68
CA GLU A 319 3.28 -1.09 24.63
C GLU A 319 4.37 -0.56 23.68
N GLY A 320 4.31 0.74 23.39
CA GLY A 320 5.19 1.40 22.45
C GLY A 320 6.49 1.95 23.04
N HIS A 321 6.59 2.11 24.36
CA HIS A 321 7.73 2.77 25.02
C HIS A 321 8.22 2.05 26.27
N ASN A 322 9.47 2.31 26.65
CA ASN A 322 10.19 1.79 27.83
C ASN A 322 10.29 0.26 27.89
N GLY A 323 9.88 -0.44 26.82
CA GLY A 323 9.80 -1.89 26.73
C GLY A 323 10.53 -2.44 25.52
N PRO A 324 10.68 -3.76 25.42
CA PRO A 324 11.31 -4.40 24.26
C PRO A 324 10.48 -4.22 22.99
N GLY A 325 9.23 -3.78 23.07
CA GLY A 325 8.37 -3.52 21.91
C GLY A 325 8.71 -2.26 21.11
N PHE A 326 9.51 -1.33 21.66
CA PHE A 326 9.66 0.04 21.13
C PHE A 326 9.83 0.13 19.60
N LEU A 327 10.84 -0.53 19.03
CA LEU A 327 11.14 -0.44 17.60
C LEU A 327 10.09 -1.14 16.74
N ALA A 328 9.63 -2.31 17.16
CA ALA A 328 8.64 -3.09 16.41
C ALA A 328 7.26 -2.42 16.42
N TRP A 329 6.85 -1.89 17.58
CA TRP A 329 5.59 -1.17 17.76
C TRP A 329 5.56 0.08 16.88
N HIS A 330 6.61 0.93 16.93
CA HIS A 330 6.66 2.13 16.10
C HIS A 330 6.75 1.80 14.61
N ARG A 331 7.47 0.73 14.22
CA ARG A 331 7.50 0.26 12.83
C ARG A 331 6.12 -0.16 12.34
N ALA A 332 5.36 -0.90 13.15
CA ALA A 332 4.00 -1.29 12.82
C ALA A 332 3.06 -0.08 12.77
N PHE A 333 3.19 0.87 13.70
CA PHE A 333 2.44 2.11 13.75
C PHE A 333 2.61 2.94 12.47
N VAL A 334 3.86 3.22 12.06
CA VAL A 334 4.12 3.98 10.82
C VAL A 334 3.73 3.19 9.57
N LEU A 335 3.85 1.86 9.57
CA LEU A 335 3.38 1.04 8.46
C LEU A 335 1.86 1.15 8.32
N ASN A 336 1.12 1.08 9.41
CA ASN A 336 -0.34 1.22 9.39
C ASN A 336 -0.77 2.62 8.90
N LEU A 337 -0.11 3.68 9.38
CA LEU A 337 -0.35 5.04 8.88
C LEU A 337 -0.10 5.13 7.37
N GLU A 338 1.04 4.62 6.89
CA GLU A 338 1.35 4.60 5.46
C GLU A 338 0.29 3.86 4.65
N ARG A 339 -0.22 2.72 5.14
CA ARG A 339 -1.30 1.98 4.47
C ARG A 339 -2.60 2.77 4.39
N LYS A 340 -2.93 3.54 5.43
CA LYS A 340 -4.11 4.43 5.38
C LYS A 340 -3.91 5.60 4.42
N LEU A 341 -2.70 6.14 4.30
CA LEU A 341 -2.39 7.13 3.28
C LEU A 341 -2.47 6.52 1.87
N GLN A 342 -2.00 5.28 1.70
CA GLN A 342 -2.04 4.54 0.43
C GLN A 342 -3.46 4.14 -0.01
N ALA A 343 -4.40 4.08 0.92
CA ALA A 343 -5.82 3.96 0.59
C ALA A 343 -6.37 5.23 -0.09
N VAL A 344 -5.78 6.40 0.20
CA VAL A 344 -6.10 7.67 -0.47
C VAL A 344 -5.34 7.80 -1.78
N ASP A 345 -4.02 7.65 -1.75
CA ASP A 345 -3.15 7.69 -2.92
C ASP A 345 -2.15 6.53 -2.87
N PRO A 346 -2.27 5.48 -3.70
CA PRO A 346 -1.39 4.31 -3.62
C PRO A 346 0.10 4.63 -3.80
N ALA A 347 0.41 5.70 -4.54
CA ALA A 347 1.77 6.08 -4.84
C ALA A 347 2.44 6.88 -3.71
N VAL A 348 1.74 7.17 -2.61
CA VAL A 348 2.31 7.85 -1.45
C VAL A 348 3.21 6.91 -0.64
N ALA A 349 4.32 7.44 -0.14
CA ALA A 349 5.16 6.80 0.85
C ALA A 349 5.38 7.78 2.01
N LEU A 350 5.50 7.28 3.24
CA LEU A 350 5.84 8.13 4.37
C LEU A 350 7.27 8.66 4.20
N PRO A 351 7.48 9.98 4.15
CA PRO A 351 8.82 10.52 4.15
C PRO A 351 9.44 10.41 5.55
N TYR A 352 10.76 10.50 5.64
CA TYR A 352 11.47 10.57 6.92
C TYR A 352 12.18 11.91 7.07
N TRP A 353 12.29 12.40 8.30
CA TRP A 353 13.18 13.50 8.64
C TRP A 353 14.47 12.93 9.23
N LYS A 354 15.61 13.23 8.60
CA LYS A 354 16.92 12.97 9.17
C LYS A 354 17.21 14.01 10.25
N PHE A 355 17.09 13.63 11.52
CA PHE A 355 17.06 14.58 12.64
C PHE A 355 18.37 15.33 12.88
N ASP A 356 19.50 14.79 12.45
CA ASP A 356 20.85 15.35 12.63
C ASP A 356 21.29 16.28 11.49
N VAL A 357 20.35 16.73 10.64
CA VAL A 357 20.61 17.74 9.60
C VAL A 357 19.53 18.82 9.59
N ALA A 358 19.86 19.96 8.99
CA ALA A 358 18.91 21.05 8.78
C ALA A 358 17.67 20.58 8.00
N ALA A 359 16.50 21.03 8.44
CA ALA A 359 15.19 20.63 7.92
C ALA A 359 14.45 21.80 7.26
N SER A 360 15.17 22.60 6.47
CA SER A 360 14.69 23.85 5.89
C SER A 360 13.46 23.68 4.99
N ALA A 361 13.38 22.60 4.22
CA ALA A 361 12.21 22.34 3.37
C ALA A 361 11.03 21.80 4.18
N ILE A 362 11.28 20.99 5.22
CA ILE A 362 10.25 20.41 6.09
C ILE A 362 9.56 21.50 6.91
N PHE A 363 10.35 22.33 7.61
CA PHE A 363 9.85 23.43 8.45
C PHE A 363 9.72 24.72 7.66
N SER A 364 8.92 24.64 6.59
CA SER A 364 8.56 25.77 5.73
C SER A 364 7.04 25.91 5.65
N GLY A 365 6.56 27.10 5.27
CA GLY A 365 5.14 27.36 5.07
C GLY A 365 4.51 26.49 3.95
N ASP A 366 5.32 25.97 3.03
CA ASP A 366 4.90 25.12 1.91
C ASP A 366 4.85 23.62 2.23
N PHE A 367 5.28 23.21 3.44
CA PHE A 367 5.28 21.81 3.83
C PHE A 367 4.70 21.59 5.23
N MET A 368 5.50 21.21 6.23
CA MET A 368 4.98 20.85 7.56
C MET A 368 4.74 22.08 8.44
N GLY A 369 5.05 23.29 7.97
CA GLY A 369 4.85 24.57 8.65
C GLY A 369 6.15 25.17 9.17
N ALA A 370 6.32 26.48 9.03
CA ALA A 370 7.46 27.21 9.56
C ALA A 370 7.31 27.46 11.07
N LYS A 371 8.44 27.69 11.77
CA LYS A 371 8.41 28.25 13.12
C LYS A 371 7.66 29.60 13.12
N PRO A 372 6.74 29.84 14.07
CA PRO A 372 6.00 31.09 14.14
C PRO A 372 6.94 32.29 14.28
N LEU A 373 6.78 33.29 13.40
CA LEU A 373 7.62 34.50 13.40
C LEU A 373 7.10 35.57 14.38
N LEU A 374 5.78 35.63 14.59
CA LEU A 374 5.10 36.76 15.24
C LEU A 374 4.23 36.36 16.44
N SER A 375 3.92 35.08 16.63
CA SER A 375 3.04 34.60 17.70
C SER A 375 3.79 33.78 18.75
N THR A 376 3.48 34.01 20.02
CA THR A 376 3.88 33.14 21.13
C THR A 376 2.99 31.90 21.26
N ASP A 377 2.02 31.74 20.34
CA ASP A 377 0.91 30.80 20.48
C ASP A 377 1.29 29.35 20.17
N ALA A 378 2.56 29.11 19.80
CA ALA A 378 3.12 27.80 19.53
C ALA A 378 2.38 27.03 18.43
N PHE A 379 1.93 27.71 17.37
CA PHE A 379 1.38 27.10 16.16
C PHE A 379 2.31 27.38 14.97
N ALA A 380 2.42 26.41 14.06
CA ALA A 380 3.26 26.58 12.87
C ALA A 380 2.62 27.55 11.86
N ASP A 381 3.47 28.34 11.18
CA ASP A 381 3.06 29.26 10.11
C ASP A 381 2.99 28.51 8.77
N PHE A 382 1.91 28.70 8.02
CA PHE A 382 1.68 28.07 6.72
C PHE A 382 1.44 29.11 5.63
N ASN A 383 1.86 28.80 4.41
CA ASN A 383 1.45 29.57 3.24
C ASN A 383 -0.05 29.34 2.98
N LEU A 384 -0.75 30.34 2.43
CA LEU A 384 -2.20 30.25 2.16
C LEU A 384 -2.58 29.08 1.25
N SER A 385 -1.68 28.68 0.35
CA SER A 385 -1.84 27.54 -0.54
C SER A 385 -1.65 26.18 0.16
N ASN A 386 -1.07 26.15 1.35
CA ASN A 386 -0.82 24.91 2.07
C ASN A 386 -2.06 24.53 2.90
N PRO A 387 -2.74 23.43 2.54
CA PRO A 387 -3.99 23.05 3.19
C PRO A 387 -3.83 22.61 4.65
N LEU A 388 -2.59 22.33 5.13
CA LEU A 388 -2.31 22.12 6.56
C LEU A 388 -2.50 23.38 7.41
N GLY A 389 -2.54 24.58 6.80
CA GLY A 389 -2.91 25.82 7.51
C GLY A 389 -4.33 25.80 8.08
N PHE A 390 -5.20 24.96 7.53
CA PHE A 390 -6.58 24.75 8.00
C PHE A 390 -6.75 23.42 8.74
N TRP A 391 -5.64 22.78 9.11
CA TRP A 391 -5.68 21.52 9.86
C TRP A 391 -6.54 21.69 11.11
N ASN A 392 -7.55 20.84 11.26
CA ASN A 392 -8.39 20.83 12.46
C ASN A 392 -8.39 19.43 13.04
N MET A 393 -8.11 19.35 14.34
CA MET A 393 -8.17 18.10 15.07
C MET A 393 -8.88 18.34 16.40
N ALA A 394 -9.97 17.62 16.62
CA ALA A 394 -10.78 17.71 17.84
C ALA A 394 -11.17 19.16 18.22
N GLY A 395 -11.46 20.01 17.23
CA GLY A 395 -11.87 21.39 17.43
C GLY A 395 -10.71 22.38 17.60
N ILE A 396 -9.46 21.91 17.64
CA ILE A 396 -8.27 22.78 17.65
C ILE A 396 -7.81 22.97 16.21
N THR A 397 -7.77 24.22 15.77
CA THR A 397 -7.26 24.60 14.44
C THR A 397 -5.76 24.89 14.52
N GLY A 398 -5.02 24.45 13.50
CA GLY A 398 -3.58 24.58 13.38
C GLY A 398 -2.81 23.40 13.94
N ILE A 399 -1.51 23.36 13.62
CA ILE A 399 -0.56 22.37 14.13
C ILE A 399 0.29 23.05 15.20
N ARG A 400 0.19 22.58 16.45
CA ARG A 400 1.05 23.08 17.53
C ARG A 400 2.51 22.68 17.26
N ARG A 401 3.41 23.65 17.35
CA ARG A 401 4.85 23.48 17.22
C ARG A 401 5.62 24.48 18.07
N THR A 402 6.58 23.96 18.83
CA THR A 402 7.47 24.74 19.71
C THR A 402 8.94 24.50 19.36
N THR A 403 9.27 24.32 18.08
CA THR A 403 10.65 24.02 17.65
C THR A 403 11.63 25.05 18.21
N SER A 404 12.58 24.56 18.99
CA SER A 404 13.60 25.30 19.73
C SER A 404 14.67 25.90 18.81
N PHE A 405 14.85 25.35 17.61
CA PHE A 405 15.79 25.82 16.61
C PHE A 405 15.12 26.68 15.51
N ALA A 406 15.91 27.46 14.77
CA ALA A 406 15.43 28.31 13.68
C ALA A 406 15.13 27.48 12.41
N ASN A 407 14.29 28.01 11.52
CA ASN A 407 14.03 27.39 10.21
C ASN A 407 15.36 27.24 9.45
N GLY A 408 15.77 26.00 9.17
CA GLY A 408 17.02 25.70 8.49
C GLY A 408 18.27 25.62 9.37
N ALA A 409 18.14 25.76 10.70
CA ALA A 409 19.21 25.40 11.62
C ALA A 409 19.29 23.88 11.81
N GLU A 410 20.48 23.38 12.11
CA GLU A 410 20.67 22.00 12.56
C GLU A 410 20.21 21.86 14.01
N PRO A 411 19.46 20.80 14.37
CA PRO A 411 19.09 20.57 15.76
C PRO A 411 20.31 20.26 16.63
N SER A 412 20.43 20.95 17.76
CA SER A 412 21.47 20.66 18.76
C SER A 412 21.11 19.41 19.58
N SER A 413 22.13 18.72 20.12
CA SER A 413 21.98 17.62 21.10
C SER A 413 21.34 16.32 20.57
N ILE A 414 21.01 16.26 19.28
CA ILE A 414 20.52 15.06 18.62
C ILE A 414 21.70 14.13 18.27
N ARG A 415 21.53 12.82 18.49
CA ARG A 415 22.51 11.81 18.09
C ARG A 415 22.50 11.68 16.58
N THR A 416 23.70 11.69 15.98
CA THR A 416 23.85 11.50 14.54
C THR A 416 23.42 10.11 14.09
N GLU A 417 23.14 9.96 12.80
CA GLU A 417 22.87 8.65 12.19
C GLU A 417 24.03 7.67 12.44
N ILE A 418 25.27 8.11 12.21
CA ILE A 418 26.47 7.29 12.41
C ILE A 418 26.57 6.82 13.86
N SER A 419 26.40 7.73 14.84
CA SER A 419 26.44 7.38 16.26
C SER A 419 25.25 6.50 16.68
N THR A 420 24.11 6.60 16.02
CA THR A 420 22.94 5.74 16.27
C THR A 420 23.18 4.32 15.75
N LEU A 421 23.73 4.18 14.55
CA LEU A 421 24.11 2.87 13.99
C LEU A 421 25.24 2.22 14.80
N ALA A 422 26.13 3.03 15.39
CA ALA A 422 27.22 2.56 16.26
C ALA A 422 26.76 2.03 17.63
N LEU A 423 25.46 2.06 17.97
CA LEU A 423 24.93 1.40 19.17
C LEU A 423 25.07 -0.12 19.11
N GLY A 424 25.34 -0.67 17.93
CA GLY A 424 25.60 -2.09 17.72
C GLY A 424 24.41 -2.86 17.16
N ASP A 425 24.64 -4.15 16.96
CA ASP A 425 23.72 -5.11 16.36
C ASP A 425 22.85 -5.86 17.38
N THR A 426 23.20 -5.79 18.67
CA THR A 426 22.36 -6.35 19.73
C THR A 426 21.14 -5.45 19.98
N TYR A 427 19.96 -6.07 20.03
CA TYR A 427 18.70 -5.34 20.22
C TYR A 427 18.71 -4.48 21.49
N THR A 428 19.26 -5.01 22.59
CA THR A 428 19.33 -4.31 23.89
C THR A 428 20.08 -2.99 23.80
N LEU A 429 21.24 -2.97 23.13
CA LEU A 429 22.03 -1.75 22.97
C LEU A 429 21.40 -0.81 21.95
N PHE A 430 20.96 -1.34 20.80
CA PHE A 430 20.36 -0.54 19.73
C PHE A 430 19.08 0.17 20.20
N ARG A 431 18.25 -0.48 21.03
CA ARG A 431 17.02 0.11 21.60
C ARG A 431 17.27 1.37 22.42
N SER A 432 18.48 1.61 22.93
CA SER A 432 18.82 2.87 23.63
C SER A 432 18.61 4.12 22.77
N MET A 433 18.44 3.97 21.45
CA MET A 433 17.99 5.01 20.55
C MET A 433 16.60 5.62 20.89
N GLU A 434 15.81 4.93 21.72
CA GLU A 434 14.53 5.43 22.26
C GLU A 434 14.68 6.77 22.98
N GLY A 435 15.75 6.95 23.77
CA GLY A 435 16.02 8.22 24.44
C GLY A 435 16.51 9.28 23.46
N ASN A 436 17.65 9.04 22.82
CA ASN A 436 18.24 9.91 21.80
C ASN A 436 18.67 9.00 20.64
N PRO A 437 18.24 9.20 19.39
CA PRO A 437 17.58 10.38 18.85
C PRO A 437 16.06 10.47 19.03
N HIS A 438 15.34 9.39 19.33
CA HIS A 438 13.88 9.42 19.26
C HIS A 438 13.22 10.41 20.26
N GLY A 439 13.42 10.22 21.56
CA GLY A 439 12.87 11.10 22.59
C GLY A 439 13.40 12.53 22.51
N THR A 440 14.66 12.71 22.12
CA THR A 440 15.23 14.03 21.86
C THR A 440 14.49 14.73 20.72
N ALA A 441 14.22 14.05 19.60
CA ALA A 441 13.52 14.62 18.45
C ALA A 441 12.10 15.14 18.78
N HIS A 442 11.41 14.52 19.74
CA HIS A 442 10.10 14.98 20.22
C HIS A 442 10.15 16.30 21.01
N ASN A 443 11.32 16.65 21.57
CA ASN A 443 11.52 17.83 22.40
C ASN A 443 12.32 18.94 21.69
N LEU A 444 12.56 18.77 20.39
CA LEU A 444 13.29 19.73 19.56
C LEU A 444 12.50 20.98 19.22
#